data_AF-A0A4R6J7G1-F1
#
_entry.id   AF-A0A4R6J7G1-F1
#
_cell.length_a   1.000
_cell.length_b   1.000
_cell.length_c   1.000
_cell.angle_alpha   90.00
_cell.angle_beta   90.00
_cell.angle_gamma   90.00
#
_symmetry.space_group_name_H-M   'P 1'
#
loop_
_entity.id
_entity.type
_entity.pdbx_description
1 polymer ?
#
loop_
_entity_poly.entity_id
_entity_poly.type
_entity_poly.pdbx_seq_one_letter_code
_entity_poly.pdbx_strand_id
1 'polypeptide(L)'
;MSDEQGVVEGRAVLDLSHLTSADELAAITRISAVGAVVLPEALAGAYAGIPVSEVGATVFVPDGLRARVHVGTMVVGGDAVGSAGEVLVVVGVLLITGPVTGEMPSRISVVGSVFAPSGSEAALGRVFGGGVGTITYYRYEEGRSAPHIKMLSGQVRLTGAALANHGGDPSDILVAAGQAVITGEVGTIGYAQIFAAGQLIAPVAAQAELESRLDAQGQTLWYRSADPRVLHDDVELGPDYFRLLDHPVSLIALGDLTIGAGVTAELLRDNVADIVALGDVYAPAGAVPAVQVLATDLYGRIRVADGPRG
;
A
#
# COMPACT_ATOMS: atom_id res chain seq x y z
N MET A 1 19.07 0.69 22.81
CA MET A 1 19.30 -0.36 21.79
C MET A 1 20.76 -0.25 21.41
N SER A 2 21.55 -1.33 21.53
CA SER A 2 22.91 -1.34 21.01
C SER A 2 22.82 -1.48 19.50
N ASP A 3 23.28 -0.48 18.74
CA ASP A 3 23.47 -0.64 17.30
C ASP A 3 24.49 -1.75 17.08
N GLU A 4 23.98 -2.95 16.75
CA GLU A 4 24.81 -4.08 16.39
C GLU A 4 25.53 -3.71 15.08
N GLN A 5 26.85 -3.59 15.16
CA GLN A 5 27.64 -3.06 14.05
C GLN A 5 27.48 -3.95 12.80
N GLY A 6 27.14 -3.33 11.67
CA GLY A 6 26.98 -4.02 10.38
C GLY A 6 25.57 -4.56 10.09
N VAL A 7 24.60 -4.35 10.98
CA VAL A 7 23.19 -4.67 10.71
C VAL A 7 22.53 -3.52 9.94
N VAL A 8 21.90 -3.84 8.80
CA VAL A 8 21.09 -2.89 8.04
C VAL A 8 19.62 -3.28 8.18
N GLU A 9 18.81 -2.39 8.76
CA GLU A 9 17.38 -2.66 8.96
C GLU A 9 16.46 -1.44 8.79
N GLY A 10 15.17 -1.72 8.57
CA GLY A 10 14.10 -0.72 8.59
C GLY A 10 14.15 0.29 7.43
N ARG A 11 14.54 -0.15 6.23
CA ARG A 11 14.70 0.73 5.05
C ARG A 11 13.68 0.37 3.97
N ALA A 12 13.09 1.38 3.33
CA ALA A 12 12.30 1.14 2.12
C ALA A 12 13.17 0.55 1.00
N VAL A 13 14.38 1.11 0.82
CA VAL A 13 15.37 0.63 -0.15
C VAL A 13 16.77 0.68 0.46
N LEU A 14 17.54 -0.38 0.23
CA LEU A 14 18.99 -0.42 0.41
C LEU A 14 19.65 -0.39 -0.98
N ASP A 15 20.12 0.79 -1.39
CA ASP A 15 20.77 0.98 -2.68
C ASP A 15 22.28 0.81 -2.58
N LEU A 16 22.76 -0.35 -3.03
CA LEU A 16 24.16 -0.75 -3.12
C LEU A 16 24.65 -0.73 -4.57
N SER A 17 23.89 -0.17 -5.52
CA SER A 17 24.22 -0.22 -6.95
C SER A 17 25.51 0.51 -7.32
N HIS A 18 26.07 1.29 -6.40
CA HIS A 18 27.31 2.04 -6.57
C HIS A 18 28.56 1.26 -6.11
N LEU A 19 28.39 0.13 -5.40
CA LEU A 19 29.50 -0.69 -4.97
C LEU A 19 30.15 -1.39 -6.16
N THR A 20 31.46 -1.63 -6.07
CA THR A 20 32.25 -2.18 -7.19
C THR A 20 33.01 -3.45 -6.83
N SER A 21 33.08 -3.79 -5.54
CA SER A 21 33.86 -4.92 -5.04
C SER A 21 33.16 -5.65 -3.89
N ALA A 22 33.48 -6.94 -3.74
CA ALA A 22 32.93 -7.77 -2.65
C ALA A 22 33.38 -7.30 -1.26
N ASP A 23 34.57 -6.71 -1.14
CA ASP A 23 35.11 -6.21 0.12
C ASP A 23 34.26 -5.07 0.70
N GLU A 24 33.60 -4.28 -0.14
CA GLU A 24 32.69 -3.22 0.29
C GLU A 24 31.42 -3.77 0.96
N LEU A 25 31.04 -5.02 0.65
CA LEU A 25 29.93 -5.71 1.32
C LEU A 25 30.33 -6.35 2.65
N ALA A 26 31.63 -6.51 2.93
CA ALA A 26 32.12 -7.21 4.12
C ALA A 26 31.73 -6.50 5.44
N ALA A 27 31.38 -5.22 5.38
CA ALA A 27 30.89 -4.45 6.53
C ALA A 27 29.43 -4.78 6.90
N ILE A 28 28.66 -5.43 6.00
CA ILE A 28 27.26 -5.79 6.22
C ILE A 28 27.18 -7.22 6.74
N THR A 29 26.77 -7.38 7.99
CA THR A 29 26.68 -8.68 8.68
C THR A 29 25.28 -9.28 8.63
N ARG A 30 24.25 -8.45 8.43
CA ARG A 30 22.85 -8.88 8.28
C ARG A 30 22.02 -7.77 7.61
N ILE A 31 21.03 -8.17 6.81
CA ILE A 31 20.01 -7.28 6.25
C ILE A 31 18.64 -7.78 6.72
N SER A 32 17.84 -6.91 7.34
CA SER A 32 16.49 -7.26 7.80
C SER A 32 15.47 -6.16 7.53
N ALA A 33 14.21 -6.50 7.30
CA ALA A 33 13.12 -5.53 7.16
C ALA A 33 13.43 -4.42 6.13
N VAL A 34 13.81 -4.84 4.91
CA VAL A 34 14.11 -3.93 3.79
C VAL A 34 13.14 -4.17 2.63
N GLY A 35 12.49 -3.11 2.13
CA GLY A 35 11.54 -3.25 1.02
C GLY A 35 12.19 -3.80 -0.25
N ALA A 36 13.32 -3.21 -0.66
CA ALA A 36 14.15 -3.75 -1.74
C ALA A 36 15.64 -3.53 -1.49
N VAL A 37 16.47 -4.52 -1.88
CA VAL A 37 17.92 -4.35 -2.01
C VAL A 37 18.25 -4.21 -3.48
N VAL A 38 18.98 -3.15 -3.86
CA VAL A 38 19.45 -2.93 -5.24
C VAL A 38 20.96 -3.09 -5.24
N LEU A 39 21.51 -3.97 -6.08
CA LEU A 39 22.96 -4.22 -6.12
C LEU A 39 23.43 -4.64 -7.52
N PRO A 40 24.72 -4.50 -7.86
CA PRO A 40 25.28 -4.99 -9.12
C PRO A 40 25.21 -6.52 -9.23
N GLU A 41 24.99 -7.04 -10.43
CA GLU A 41 25.01 -8.49 -10.72
C GLU A 41 26.35 -9.13 -10.34
N ALA A 42 27.48 -8.46 -10.59
CA ALA A 42 28.80 -8.92 -10.19
C ALA A 42 28.95 -9.23 -8.69
N LEU A 43 28.14 -8.61 -7.82
CA LEU A 43 28.20 -8.80 -6.37
C LEU A 43 27.22 -9.85 -5.83
N ALA A 44 26.45 -10.51 -6.70
CA ALA A 44 25.43 -11.47 -6.28
C ALA A 44 25.99 -12.63 -5.43
N GLY A 45 27.19 -13.13 -5.77
CA GLY A 45 27.85 -14.20 -5.02
C GLY A 45 28.25 -13.78 -3.61
N ALA A 46 28.76 -12.56 -3.43
CA ALA A 46 29.13 -12.02 -2.13
C ALA A 46 27.87 -11.74 -1.29
N TYR A 47 26.84 -11.15 -1.90
CA TYR A 47 25.56 -10.89 -1.26
C TYR A 47 24.87 -12.15 -0.74
N ALA A 48 24.96 -13.28 -1.48
CA ALA A 48 24.38 -14.55 -1.05
C ALA A 48 24.98 -15.09 0.28
N GLY A 49 26.15 -14.60 0.70
CA GLY A 49 26.75 -14.93 2.00
C GLY A 49 26.22 -14.10 3.17
N ILE A 50 25.45 -13.03 2.90
CA ILE A 50 24.88 -12.17 3.93
C ILE A 50 23.54 -12.76 4.40
N PRO A 51 23.31 -12.95 5.71
CA PRO A 51 22.00 -13.30 6.23
C PRO A 51 20.95 -12.24 5.89
N VAL A 52 19.89 -12.65 5.20
CA VAL A 52 18.77 -11.79 4.78
C VAL A 52 17.45 -12.29 5.37
N SER A 53 16.70 -11.41 6.03
CA SER A 53 15.34 -11.68 6.54
C SER A 53 14.38 -10.56 6.19
N GLU A 54 13.10 -10.86 5.95
CA GLU A 54 12.07 -9.84 5.71
C GLU A 54 12.43 -8.82 4.61
N VAL A 55 13.09 -9.29 3.55
CA VAL A 55 13.39 -8.49 2.37
C VAL A 55 12.35 -8.74 1.29
N GLY A 56 11.69 -7.67 0.84
CA GLY A 56 10.60 -7.78 -0.14
C GLY A 56 11.10 -8.21 -1.53
N ALA A 57 12.21 -7.64 -1.98
CA ALA A 57 12.86 -8.03 -3.23
C ALA A 57 14.37 -7.74 -3.22
N THR A 58 15.11 -8.48 -4.04
CA THR A 58 16.49 -8.15 -4.40
C THR A 58 16.55 -7.91 -5.90
N VAL A 59 17.04 -6.75 -6.32
CA VAL A 59 17.14 -6.30 -7.70
C VAL A 59 18.60 -6.24 -8.10
N PHE A 60 19.00 -7.13 -9.00
CA PHE A 60 20.33 -7.13 -9.57
C PHE A 60 20.42 -6.23 -10.81
N VAL A 61 21.35 -5.29 -10.78
CA VAL A 61 21.63 -4.32 -11.85
C VAL A 61 22.73 -4.91 -12.72
N PRO A 62 22.49 -5.16 -14.02
CA PRO A 62 23.52 -5.67 -14.92
C PRO A 62 24.73 -4.73 -14.97
N ASP A 63 25.91 -5.33 -15.12
CA ASP A 63 27.17 -4.58 -15.10
C ASP A 63 27.22 -3.51 -16.20
N GLY A 64 27.73 -2.33 -15.84
CA GLY A 64 27.84 -1.19 -16.74
C GLY A 64 26.55 -0.39 -16.95
N LEU A 65 25.42 -0.82 -16.40
CA LEU A 65 24.18 -0.04 -16.39
C LEU A 65 24.05 0.79 -15.10
N ARG A 66 23.41 1.96 -15.22
CA ARG A 66 23.10 2.80 -14.07
C ARG A 66 21.75 2.43 -13.48
N ALA A 67 21.66 2.21 -12.18
CA ALA A 67 20.37 2.12 -11.50
C ALA A 67 19.75 3.52 -11.35
N ARG A 68 18.47 3.65 -11.70
CA ARG A 68 17.62 4.78 -11.33
C ARG A 68 16.55 4.28 -10.38
N VAL A 69 16.73 4.55 -9.10
CA VAL A 69 15.86 4.07 -8.03
C VAL A 69 14.82 5.15 -7.68
N HIS A 70 13.55 4.76 -7.61
CA HIS A 70 12.44 5.58 -7.16
C HIS A 70 11.68 4.87 -6.04
N VAL A 71 11.32 5.62 -4.99
CA VAL A 71 10.55 5.11 -3.84
C VAL A 71 9.22 5.86 -3.76
N GLY A 72 8.12 5.13 -3.58
CA GLY A 72 6.77 5.67 -3.56
C GLY A 72 6.09 5.61 -4.93
N THR A 73 5.30 6.63 -5.25
CA THR A 73 4.57 6.72 -6.53
C THR A 73 5.40 7.45 -7.57
N MET A 74 5.57 6.84 -8.74
CA MET A 74 6.15 7.44 -9.94
C MET A 74 5.07 7.56 -11.00
N VAL A 75 4.84 8.77 -11.52
CA VAL A 75 3.92 9.03 -12.63
C VAL A 75 4.72 9.54 -13.82
N VAL A 76 4.61 8.87 -14.95
CA VAL A 76 5.34 9.21 -16.18
C VAL A 76 4.47 9.08 -17.42
N GLY A 77 4.78 9.88 -18.44
CA GLY A 77 4.25 9.65 -19.80
C GLY A 77 4.85 8.40 -20.44
N GLY A 78 4.15 7.80 -21.40
CA GLY A 78 4.65 6.65 -22.15
C GLY A 78 5.88 6.94 -23.03
N ASP A 79 6.16 8.22 -23.29
CA ASP A 79 7.35 8.71 -23.99
C ASP A 79 8.53 9.02 -23.07
N ALA A 80 8.32 9.00 -21.74
CA ALA A 80 9.27 9.44 -20.73
C ALA A 80 9.58 8.36 -19.67
N VAL A 81 9.42 7.08 -20.02
CA VAL A 81 9.64 5.97 -19.08
C VAL A 81 11.12 5.85 -18.70
N GLY A 82 12.06 6.04 -19.64
CA GLY A 82 13.48 6.03 -19.34
C GLY A 82 14.40 6.06 -20.56
N SER A 83 15.62 5.55 -20.40
CA SER A 83 16.69 5.56 -21.39
C SER A 83 17.46 4.24 -21.43
N ALA A 84 17.93 3.79 -22.58
CA ALA A 84 18.49 2.46 -22.76
C ALA A 84 19.72 2.16 -21.88
N GLY A 85 20.41 3.18 -21.38
CA GLY A 85 21.59 3.04 -20.50
C GLY A 85 21.28 2.79 -19.02
N GLU A 86 20.01 2.66 -18.63
CA GLU A 86 19.63 2.55 -17.21
C GLU A 86 18.76 1.32 -16.90
N VAL A 87 18.77 0.94 -15.63
CA VAL A 87 17.78 0.06 -15.00
C VAL A 87 16.86 0.92 -14.14
N LEU A 88 15.58 0.97 -14.48
CA LEU A 88 14.58 1.64 -13.66
C LEU A 88 14.13 0.70 -12.54
N VAL A 89 14.33 1.11 -11.30
CA VAL A 89 13.85 0.38 -10.11
C VAL A 89 12.82 1.24 -9.41
N VAL A 90 11.60 0.74 -9.27
CA VAL A 90 10.52 1.43 -8.55
C VAL A 90 10.09 0.58 -7.36
N VAL A 91 10.11 1.14 -6.16
CA VAL A 91 9.60 0.50 -4.94
C VAL A 91 8.34 1.25 -4.51
N GLY A 92 7.18 0.70 -4.86
CA GLY A 92 5.88 1.37 -4.75
C GLY A 92 5.05 1.22 -6.03
N VAL A 93 4.60 2.35 -6.60
CA VAL A 93 3.68 2.35 -7.75
C VAL A 93 4.31 3.04 -8.94
N LEU A 94 4.34 2.38 -10.10
CA LEU A 94 4.65 2.99 -11.39
C LEU A 94 3.36 3.18 -12.19
N LEU A 95 2.97 4.42 -12.42
CA LEU A 95 1.87 4.79 -13.31
C LEU A 95 2.44 5.37 -14.60
N ILE A 96 2.14 4.71 -15.72
CA ILE A 96 2.39 5.22 -17.07
C ILE A 96 1.07 5.80 -17.58
N THR A 97 1.04 7.07 -18.00
CA THR A 97 -0.22 7.78 -18.31
C THR A 97 -0.66 7.69 -19.77
N GLY A 98 0.19 7.20 -20.67
CA GLY A 98 -0.11 7.03 -22.10
C GLY A 98 0.69 5.88 -22.73
N PRO A 99 0.32 5.41 -23.95
CA PRO A 99 0.99 4.30 -24.61
C PRO A 99 2.49 4.50 -24.70
N VAL A 100 3.23 3.43 -24.41
CA VAL A 100 4.69 3.47 -24.43
C VAL A 100 5.20 3.61 -25.88
N THR A 101 5.76 4.77 -26.19
CA THR A 101 6.25 5.12 -27.54
C THR A 101 7.70 5.63 -27.55
N GLY A 102 8.24 5.99 -26.38
CA GLY A 102 9.58 6.55 -26.24
C GLY A 102 10.70 5.52 -26.14
N GLU A 103 11.90 6.02 -25.85
CA GLU A 103 13.02 5.18 -25.43
C GLU A 103 12.69 4.50 -24.09
N MET A 104 13.20 3.27 -23.92
CA MET A 104 12.92 2.46 -22.75
C MET A 104 14.22 2.10 -22.03
N PRO A 105 14.18 1.99 -20.69
CA PRO A 105 15.30 1.45 -19.94
C PRO A 105 15.61 0.02 -20.37
N SER A 106 16.88 -0.37 -20.23
CA SER A 106 17.31 -1.75 -20.54
C SER A 106 16.54 -2.77 -19.69
N ARG A 107 16.14 -2.36 -18.48
CA ARG A 107 15.32 -3.17 -17.59
C ARG A 107 14.44 -2.28 -16.71
N ILE A 108 13.22 -2.73 -16.43
CA ILE A 108 12.36 -2.20 -15.38
C ILE A 108 12.14 -3.28 -14.34
N SER A 109 12.33 -2.94 -13.07
CA SER A 109 11.95 -3.75 -11.91
C SER A 109 11.06 -2.92 -11.01
N VAL A 110 9.87 -3.44 -10.70
CA VAL A 110 8.91 -2.75 -9.84
C VAL A 110 8.57 -3.67 -8.68
N VAL A 111 8.97 -3.27 -7.49
CA VAL A 111 8.58 -3.89 -6.22
C VAL A 111 7.30 -3.22 -5.76
N GLY A 112 6.17 -3.71 -6.26
CA GLY A 112 4.84 -3.14 -6.02
C GLY A 112 3.96 -3.25 -7.27
N SER A 113 3.34 -2.15 -7.67
CA SER A 113 2.28 -2.13 -8.69
C SER A 113 2.68 -1.35 -9.92
N VAL A 114 2.31 -1.85 -11.09
CA VAL A 114 2.40 -1.10 -12.35
C VAL A 114 1.00 -0.90 -12.91
N PHE A 115 0.69 0.33 -13.27
CA PHE A 115 -0.49 0.70 -14.05
C PHE A 115 -0.05 1.28 -15.37
N ALA A 116 -0.48 0.67 -16.47
CA ALA A 116 -0.10 1.08 -17.81
C ALA A 116 -1.32 1.06 -18.74
N PRO A 117 -1.33 1.87 -19.81
CA PRO A 117 -2.42 1.82 -20.77
C PRO A 117 -2.30 0.58 -21.66
N SER A 118 -3.46 0.01 -22.00
CA SER A 118 -3.57 -1.02 -23.03
C SER A 118 -2.88 -0.59 -24.33
N GLY A 119 -2.19 -1.52 -24.98
CA GLY A 119 -1.32 -1.25 -26.13
C GLY A 119 0.16 -1.12 -25.77
N SER A 120 0.51 -1.03 -24.48
CA SER A 120 1.90 -0.97 -24.00
C SER A 120 2.52 -2.35 -23.74
N GLU A 121 1.76 -3.44 -23.88
CA GLU A 121 2.14 -4.79 -23.47
C GLU A 121 3.42 -5.27 -24.17
N ALA A 122 3.52 -5.05 -25.49
CA ALA A 122 4.67 -5.49 -26.27
C ALA A 122 5.94 -4.68 -25.94
N ALA A 123 5.79 -3.38 -25.67
CA ALA A 123 6.93 -2.53 -25.30
C ALA A 123 7.43 -2.89 -23.90
N LEU A 124 6.52 -2.99 -22.93
CA LEU A 124 6.81 -3.26 -21.54
C LEU A 124 7.28 -4.71 -21.31
N GLY A 125 6.69 -5.68 -21.99
CA GLY A 125 7.08 -7.10 -21.90
C GLY A 125 8.52 -7.39 -22.32
N ARG A 126 9.16 -6.50 -23.09
CA ARG A 126 10.59 -6.63 -23.47
C ARG A 126 11.55 -6.19 -22.39
N VAL A 127 11.15 -5.27 -21.51
CA VAL A 127 12.03 -4.62 -20.53
C VAL A 127 11.72 -5.00 -19.10
N PHE A 128 10.50 -5.50 -18.83
CA PHE A 128 10.18 -6.04 -17.53
C PHE A 128 10.99 -7.32 -17.29
N GLY A 129 11.95 -7.22 -16.36
CA GLY A 129 12.76 -8.37 -15.94
C GLY A 129 12.05 -9.19 -14.86
N GLY A 130 12.68 -10.29 -14.43
CA GLY A 130 12.27 -10.97 -13.20
C GLY A 130 12.31 -9.99 -12.03
N GLY A 131 11.20 -9.84 -11.30
CA GLY A 131 11.06 -8.87 -10.19
C GLY A 131 10.14 -7.67 -10.48
N VAL A 132 9.10 -7.86 -11.29
CA VAL A 132 8.01 -6.89 -11.44
C VAL A 132 6.79 -7.48 -10.73
N GLY A 133 6.14 -6.68 -9.89
CA GLY A 133 4.88 -7.07 -9.29
C GLY A 133 3.74 -7.09 -10.30
N THR A 134 2.51 -6.84 -9.85
CA THR A 134 1.35 -6.94 -10.72
C THR A 134 1.31 -5.76 -11.71
N ILE A 135 1.17 -6.08 -12.99
CA ILE A 135 0.91 -5.11 -14.05
C ILE A 135 -0.58 -5.15 -14.37
N THR A 136 -1.25 -4.03 -14.15
CA THR A 136 -2.64 -3.82 -14.56
C THR A 136 -2.67 -2.90 -15.76
N TYR A 137 -3.32 -3.34 -16.83
CA TYR A 137 -3.54 -2.53 -18.02
C TYR A 137 -4.90 -1.85 -17.95
N TYR A 138 -4.91 -0.51 -17.97
CA TYR A 138 -6.14 0.27 -18.03
C TYR A 138 -6.51 0.59 -19.47
N ARG A 139 -7.80 0.81 -19.71
CA ARG A 139 -8.30 1.05 -21.07
C ARG A 139 -7.83 2.41 -21.57
N TYR A 140 -7.15 2.42 -22.72
CA TYR A 140 -6.74 3.64 -23.40
C TYR A 140 -7.28 3.62 -24.84
N GLU A 141 -8.00 4.66 -25.23
CA GLU A 141 -8.55 4.81 -26.58
C GLU A 141 -7.87 6.00 -27.29
N GLU A 142 -7.05 5.70 -28.29
CA GLU A 142 -6.36 6.71 -29.09
C GLU A 142 -7.38 7.57 -29.87
N GLY A 143 -7.23 8.89 -29.82
CA GLY A 143 -8.09 9.84 -30.53
C GLY A 143 -9.37 10.28 -29.79
N ARG A 144 -9.72 9.66 -28.66
CA ARG A 144 -10.54 10.31 -27.64
C ARG A 144 -9.66 11.17 -26.74
N SER A 145 -10.26 12.12 -26.00
CA SER A 145 -9.56 12.76 -24.90
C SER A 145 -8.99 11.65 -24.01
N ALA A 146 -7.65 11.55 -23.94
CA ALA A 146 -6.99 10.55 -23.11
C ALA A 146 -7.57 10.65 -21.69
N PRO A 147 -7.87 9.51 -21.03
CA PRO A 147 -8.50 9.53 -19.72
C PRO A 147 -7.62 10.35 -18.78
N HIS A 148 -8.22 11.32 -18.08
CA HIS A 148 -7.48 12.04 -17.07
C HIS A 148 -7.30 11.12 -15.87
N ILE A 149 -6.04 10.93 -15.46
CA ILE A 149 -5.72 10.06 -14.33
C ILE A 149 -5.56 10.92 -13.08
N LYS A 150 -6.49 10.74 -12.14
CA LYS A 150 -6.42 11.36 -10.81
C LYS A 150 -5.66 10.43 -9.88
N MET A 151 -4.41 10.80 -9.57
CA MET A 151 -3.58 10.08 -8.60
C MET A 151 -3.76 10.66 -7.19
N LEU A 152 -4.04 9.79 -6.23
CA LEU A 152 -4.01 10.05 -4.80
C LEU A 152 -2.93 9.16 -4.19
N SER A 153 -2.06 9.72 -3.35
CA SER A 153 -0.98 8.95 -2.73
C SER A 153 -0.85 9.24 -1.23
N GLY A 154 -0.36 8.27 -0.47
CA GLY A 154 -0.19 8.36 0.98
C GLY A 154 -1.45 7.95 1.74
N GLN A 155 -1.72 8.61 2.86
CA GLN A 155 -2.95 8.43 3.64
C GLN A 155 -4.00 9.43 3.17
N VAL A 156 -5.09 8.93 2.59
CA VAL A 156 -6.16 9.77 2.03
C VAL A 156 -7.52 9.37 2.58
N ARG A 157 -8.31 10.37 2.94
CA ARG A 157 -9.73 10.21 3.29
C ARG A 157 -10.58 10.80 2.18
N LEU A 158 -11.49 10.00 1.65
CA LEU A 158 -12.42 10.36 0.60
C LEU A 158 -13.83 10.34 1.16
N THR A 159 -14.68 11.23 0.69
CA THR A 159 -16.13 11.10 0.88
C THR A 159 -16.70 10.29 -0.27
N GLY A 160 -17.82 9.58 -0.09
CA GLY A 160 -18.48 8.90 -1.20
C GLY A 160 -18.86 9.86 -2.33
N ALA A 161 -19.22 11.11 -2.02
CA ALA A 161 -19.44 12.17 -3.02
C ALA A 161 -18.19 12.49 -3.88
N ALA A 162 -16.98 12.23 -3.39
CA ALA A 162 -15.75 12.45 -4.15
C ALA A 162 -15.59 11.43 -5.29
N LEU A 163 -16.24 10.25 -5.16
CA LEU A 163 -16.23 9.21 -6.19
C LEU A 163 -17.16 9.53 -7.37
N ALA A 164 -18.11 10.46 -7.19
CA ALA A 164 -19.00 10.88 -8.26
C ALA A 164 -18.30 11.63 -9.39
N ASN A 165 -17.02 12.01 -9.21
CA ASN A 165 -16.20 12.72 -10.20
C ASN A 165 -16.91 13.93 -10.81
N HIS A 166 -17.55 14.77 -9.98
CA HIS A 166 -18.31 15.92 -10.46
C HIS A 166 -17.45 16.87 -11.30
N GLY A 167 -17.82 17.01 -12.58
CA GLY A 167 -17.09 17.85 -13.54
C GLY A 167 -15.93 17.17 -14.27
N GLY A 168 -15.65 15.90 -13.97
CA GLY A 168 -14.69 15.09 -14.72
C GLY A 168 -15.33 14.38 -15.92
N ASP A 169 -14.50 13.72 -16.71
CA ASP A 169 -14.94 12.89 -17.84
C ASP A 169 -15.29 11.47 -17.35
N PRO A 170 -16.35 10.81 -17.86
CA PRO A 170 -16.68 9.45 -17.49
C PRO A 170 -15.61 8.41 -17.81
N SER A 171 -14.62 8.76 -18.65
CA SER A 171 -13.43 7.94 -18.93
C SER A 171 -12.31 8.12 -17.91
N ASP A 172 -12.40 9.10 -17.01
CA ASP A 172 -11.38 9.37 -16.01
C ASP A 172 -11.12 8.16 -15.12
N ILE A 173 -9.87 8.06 -14.67
CA ILE A 173 -9.38 6.97 -13.84
C ILE A 173 -8.94 7.54 -12.50
N LEU A 174 -9.38 6.91 -11.41
CA LEU A 174 -8.87 7.19 -10.08
C LEU A 174 -7.82 6.15 -9.71
N VAL A 175 -6.64 6.59 -9.29
CA VAL A 175 -5.62 5.72 -8.69
C VAL A 175 -5.38 6.18 -7.26
N ALA A 176 -5.56 5.29 -6.29
CA ALA A 176 -5.26 5.51 -4.89
C ALA A 176 -4.11 4.60 -4.45
N ALA A 177 -2.95 5.19 -4.16
CA ALA A 177 -1.74 4.48 -3.74
C ALA A 177 -1.43 4.76 -2.26
N GLY A 178 -1.30 3.72 -1.43
CA GLY A 178 -1.11 3.86 0.01
C GLY A 178 -2.36 3.43 0.78
N GLN A 179 -2.89 4.29 1.65
CA GLN A 179 -4.05 3.98 2.50
C GLN A 179 -5.20 4.93 2.15
N ALA A 180 -6.31 4.40 1.67
CA ALA A 180 -7.50 5.15 1.32
C ALA A 180 -8.69 4.73 2.19
N VAL A 181 -9.35 5.69 2.83
CA VAL A 181 -10.60 5.47 3.56
C VAL A 181 -11.72 6.25 2.90
N ILE A 182 -12.69 5.55 2.33
CA ILE A 182 -13.93 6.15 1.81
C ILE A 182 -14.92 6.25 2.96
N THR A 183 -15.51 7.42 3.16
CA THR A 183 -16.45 7.72 4.24
C THR A 183 -17.76 8.32 3.72
N GLY A 184 -18.85 8.10 4.46
CA GLY A 184 -20.19 8.54 4.06
C GLY A 184 -20.80 7.69 2.95
N GLU A 185 -21.96 8.12 2.46
CA GLU A 185 -22.71 7.42 1.42
C GLU A 185 -22.04 7.54 0.04
N VAL A 186 -21.89 6.41 -0.64
CA VAL A 186 -21.48 6.35 -2.05
C VAL A 186 -22.76 6.25 -2.88
N GLY A 187 -23.11 7.33 -3.57
CA GLY A 187 -24.32 7.35 -4.39
C GLY A 187 -24.08 7.07 -5.88
N THR A 188 -22.95 7.54 -6.43
CA THR A 188 -22.59 7.29 -7.82
C THR A 188 -21.07 7.30 -7.96
N ILE A 189 -20.53 6.32 -8.70
CA ILE A 189 -19.14 6.31 -9.13
C ILE A 189 -19.03 6.88 -10.55
N GLY A 190 -18.41 8.07 -10.67
CA GLY A 190 -18.20 8.78 -11.94
C GLY A 190 -16.89 8.41 -12.66
N TYR A 191 -16.01 7.63 -12.03
CA TYR A 191 -14.79 7.13 -12.65
C TYR A 191 -15.05 5.88 -13.50
N ALA A 192 -14.38 5.77 -14.65
CA ALA A 192 -14.44 4.56 -15.48
C ALA A 192 -13.87 3.34 -14.75
N GLN A 193 -12.73 3.56 -14.08
CA GLN A 193 -11.97 2.56 -13.34
C GLN A 193 -11.38 3.21 -12.07
N ILE A 194 -11.31 2.43 -11.00
CA ILE A 194 -10.66 2.79 -9.75
C ILE A 194 -9.57 1.76 -9.50
N PHE A 195 -8.33 2.21 -9.33
CA PHE A 195 -7.22 1.38 -8.93
C PHE A 195 -6.85 1.70 -7.49
N ALA A 196 -6.77 0.68 -6.64
CA ALA A 196 -6.27 0.84 -5.27
C ALA A 196 -5.01 0.00 -5.09
N ALA A 197 -3.85 0.65 -4.91
CA ALA A 197 -2.58 -0.02 -4.61
C ALA A 197 -2.22 0.22 -3.15
N GLY A 198 -2.42 -0.79 -2.29
CA GLY A 198 -2.24 -0.70 -0.84
C GLY A 198 -3.52 -1.09 -0.09
N GLN A 199 -4.01 -0.20 0.76
CA GLN A 199 -5.14 -0.46 1.64
C GLN A 199 -6.33 0.41 1.23
N LEU A 200 -7.49 -0.21 1.01
CA LEU A 200 -8.75 0.47 0.80
C LEU A 200 -9.74 0.06 1.88
N ILE A 201 -10.30 1.04 2.59
CA ILE A 201 -11.38 0.82 3.54
C ILE A 201 -12.61 1.59 3.06
N ALA A 202 -13.75 0.94 2.97
CA ALA A 202 -14.95 1.51 2.40
C ALA A 202 -16.22 1.01 3.11
N PRO A 203 -17.36 1.72 3.01
CA PRO A 203 -18.60 1.25 3.60
C PRO A 203 -19.09 0.01 2.84
N VAL A 204 -19.53 -1.02 3.58
CA VAL A 204 -20.11 -2.25 3.00
C VAL A 204 -21.32 -1.95 2.10
N ALA A 205 -22.05 -0.88 2.40
CA ALA A 205 -23.19 -0.43 1.58
C ALA A 205 -22.79 -0.06 0.15
N ALA A 206 -21.53 0.31 -0.09
CA ALA A 206 -20.99 0.66 -1.39
C ALA A 206 -20.28 -0.50 -2.10
N GLN A 207 -20.19 -1.68 -1.47
CA GLN A 207 -19.33 -2.77 -1.92
C GLN A 207 -19.65 -3.20 -3.36
N ALA A 208 -20.91 -3.50 -3.66
CA ALA A 208 -21.31 -3.97 -4.98
C ALA A 208 -21.04 -2.92 -6.08
N GLU A 209 -21.21 -1.64 -5.79
CA GLU A 209 -20.95 -0.57 -6.75
C GLU A 209 -19.44 -0.41 -6.98
N LEU A 210 -18.65 -0.37 -5.90
CA LEU A 210 -17.19 -0.25 -5.94
C LEU A 210 -16.56 -1.45 -6.66
N GLU A 211 -16.92 -2.68 -6.31
CA GLU A 211 -16.34 -3.91 -6.89
C GLU A 211 -16.52 -3.99 -8.41
N SER A 212 -17.54 -3.35 -8.98
CA SER A 212 -17.74 -3.31 -10.43
C SER A 212 -16.73 -2.42 -11.18
N ARG A 213 -16.05 -1.52 -10.45
CA ARG A 213 -15.11 -0.52 -10.99
C ARG A 213 -13.71 -0.62 -10.40
N LEU A 214 -13.56 -1.32 -9.28
CA LEU A 214 -12.36 -1.40 -8.47
C LEU A 214 -11.47 -2.56 -8.90
N ASP A 215 -10.21 -2.25 -9.21
CA ASP A 215 -9.12 -3.20 -9.22
C ASP A 215 -8.19 -2.87 -8.05
N ALA A 216 -8.24 -3.71 -7.01
CA ALA A 216 -7.50 -3.52 -5.77
C ALA A 216 -6.31 -4.48 -5.72
N GLN A 217 -5.13 -3.92 -5.54
CA GLN A 217 -3.87 -4.60 -5.28
C GLN A 217 -3.45 -4.33 -3.83
N GLY A 218 -3.82 -5.22 -2.92
CA GLY A 218 -3.51 -5.13 -1.50
C GLY A 218 -4.69 -5.55 -0.63
N GLN A 219 -4.96 -4.83 0.46
CA GLN A 219 -6.05 -5.16 1.39
C GLN A 219 -7.28 -4.27 1.12
N THR A 220 -8.44 -4.89 0.99
CA THR A 220 -9.73 -4.19 0.99
C THR A 220 -10.50 -4.61 2.25
N LEU A 221 -11.05 -3.63 2.97
CA LEU A 221 -11.80 -3.83 4.21
C LEU A 221 -13.13 -3.06 4.15
N TRP A 222 -14.15 -3.60 4.80
CA TRP A 222 -15.50 -3.06 4.75
C TRP A 222 -16.04 -2.76 6.15
N TYR A 223 -16.54 -1.55 6.35
CA TYR A 223 -17.18 -1.15 7.61
C TYR A 223 -18.70 -0.93 7.44
N ARG A 224 -19.46 -1.08 8.52
CA ARG A 224 -20.94 -1.13 8.47
C ARG A 224 -21.65 0.20 8.76
N SER A 225 -21.13 1.02 9.66
CA SER A 225 -21.84 2.23 10.11
C SER A 225 -21.78 3.36 9.08
N ALA A 226 -22.67 4.35 9.18
CA ALA A 226 -22.63 5.55 8.34
C ALA A 226 -21.61 6.59 8.83
N ASP A 227 -21.25 6.56 10.12
CA ASP A 227 -20.31 7.50 10.77
C ASP A 227 -19.13 6.74 11.39
N PRO A 228 -18.14 6.32 10.58
CA PRO A 228 -16.98 5.62 11.09
C PRO A 228 -16.02 6.54 11.83
N ARG A 229 -15.41 6.04 12.90
CA ARG A 229 -14.30 6.66 13.61
C ARG A 229 -12.99 6.09 13.07
N VAL A 230 -12.28 6.90 12.30
CA VAL A 230 -10.96 6.56 11.74
C VAL A 230 -9.89 6.97 12.75
N LEU A 231 -9.15 5.98 13.23
CA LEU A 231 -8.10 6.09 14.21
C LEU A 231 -6.76 5.84 13.50
N HIS A 232 -5.87 6.82 13.55
CA HIS A 232 -4.53 6.74 12.99
C HIS A 232 -3.54 6.44 14.10
N ASP A 233 -2.47 5.72 13.75
CA ASP A 233 -1.42 5.30 14.69
C ASP A 233 -1.95 4.38 15.80
N ASP A 234 -1.11 4.13 16.79
CA ASP A 234 -1.48 3.35 17.97
C ASP A 234 -2.38 4.18 18.89
N VAL A 235 -3.58 3.67 19.18
CA VAL A 235 -4.60 4.40 19.95
C VAL A 235 -5.12 3.56 21.11
N GLU A 236 -5.29 4.19 22.28
CA GLU A 236 -5.99 3.62 23.42
C GLU A 236 -7.37 4.29 23.64
N LEU A 237 -8.43 3.50 23.72
CA LEU A 237 -9.80 3.95 23.94
C LEU A 237 -10.31 3.51 25.32
N GLY A 238 -10.46 4.46 26.24
CA GLY A 238 -11.04 4.23 27.56
C GLY A 238 -12.58 4.21 27.58
N PRO A 239 -13.21 3.85 28.72
CA PRO A 239 -14.66 3.74 28.84
C PRO A 239 -15.41 5.06 28.59
N ASP A 240 -14.79 6.19 28.89
CA ASP A 240 -15.40 7.50 28.67
C ASP A 240 -15.55 7.83 27.19
N TYR A 241 -14.64 7.36 26.32
CA TYR A 241 -14.78 7.50 24.88
C TYR A 241 -16.12 6.88 24.40
N PHE A 242 -16.41 5.65 24.84
CA PHE A 242 -17.62 4.94 24.44
C PHE A 242 -18.89 5.56 25.02
N ARG A 243 -18.85 6.06 26.25
CA ARG A 243 -20.01 6.74 26.89
C ARG A 243 -20.39 8.05 26.22
N LEU A 244 -19.47 8.66 25.47
CA LEU A 244 -19.69 9.91 24.75
C LEU A 244 -20.21 9.69 23.33
N LEU A 245 -20.38 8.44 22.89
CA LEU A 245 -20.96 8.14 21.59
C LEU A 245 -22.49 8.20 21.68
N ASP A 246 -23.11 9.00 20.82
CA ASP A 246 -24.57 9.14 20.76
C ASP A 246 -25.27 7.96 20.06
N HIS A 247 -24.50 7.15 19.33
CA HIS A 247 -24.96 5.96 18.61
C HIS A 247 -23.79 5.00 18.37
N PRO A 248 -24.05 3.72 18.07
CA PRO A 248 -23.00 2.79 17.64
C PRO A 248 -22.22 3.30 16.42
N VAL A 249 -20.90 3.15 16.45
CA VAL A 249 -20.00 3.56 15.37
C VAL A 249 -19.12 2.40 14.90
N SER A 250 -18.66 2.45 13.65
CA SER A 250 -17.56 1.59 13.19
C SER A 250 -16.25 2.17 13.70
N LEU A 251 -15.40 1.34 14.29
CA LEU A 251 -14.02 1.71 14.59
C LEU A 251 -13.11 1.23 13.45
N ILE A 252 -12.41 2.15 12.81
CA ILE A 252 -11.41 1.84 11.78
C ILE A 252 -10.04 2.16 12.37
N ALA A 253 -9.24 1.15 12.67
CA ALA A 253 -7.90 1.30 13.24
C ALA A 253 -6.81 1.10 12.19
N LEU A 254 -5.99 2.13 12.00
CA LEU A 254 -4.81 2.16 11.12
C LEU A 254 -3.54 2.17 11.99
N GLY A 255 -3.30 1.05 12.67
CA GLY A 255 -2.32 0.90 13.76
C GLY A 255 -2.86 -0.04 14.83
N ASP A 256 -2.14 -0.16 15.95
CA ASP A 256 -2.61 -0.98 17.06
C ASP A 256 -3.74 -0.29 17.83
N LEU A 257 -4.85 -1.02 18.05
CA LEU A 257 -5.97 -0.54 18.85
C LEU A 257 -5.94 -1.17 20.23
N THR A 258 -5.85 -0.35 21.28
CA THR A 258 -5.98 -0.80 22.67
C THR A 258 -7.33 -0.37 23.23
N ILE A 259 -8.15 -1.36 23.60
CA ILE A 259 -9.34 -1.15 24.41
C ILE A 259 -8.89 -1.03 25.87
N GLY A 260 -9.09 0.13 26.47
CA GLY A 260 -8.60 0.46 27.80
C GLY A 260 -9.28 -0.31 28.93
N ALA A 261 -8.66 -0.28 30.11
CA ALA A 261 -9.24 -0.87 31.31
C ALA A 261 -10.62 -0.26 31.64
N GLY A 262 -11.55 -1.08 32.12
CA GLY A 262 -12.91 -0.64 32.47
C GLY A 262 -13.90 -0.61 31.30
N VAL A 263 -13.46 -0.85 30.06
CA VAL A 263 -14.35 -1.09 28.92
C VAL A 263 -14.90 -2.51 29.02
N THR A 264 -16.22 -2.65 29.18
CA THR A 264 -16.89 -3.94 29.31
C THR A 264 -17.36 -4.47 27.95
N ALA A 265 -17.63 -5.77 27.87
CA ALA A 265 -18.23 -6.37 26.68
C ALA A 265 -19.61 -5.77 26.32
N GLU A 266 -20.39 -5.37 27.32
CA GLU A 266 -21.67 -4.68 27.14
C GLU A 266 -21.47 -3.29 26.55
N LEU A 267 -20.56 -2.49 27.12
CA LEU A 267 -20.24 -1.16 26.61
C LEU A 267 -19.79 -1.17 25.15
N LEU A 268 -19.00 -2.18 24.74
CA LEU A 268 -18.62 -2.35 23.34
C LEU A 268 -19.83 -2.69 22.46
N ARG A 269 -20.67 -3.65 22.85
CA ARG A 269 -21.84 -4.03 22.04
C ARG A 269 -22.85 -2.90 21.87
N ASP A 270 -22.99 -2.05 22.88
CA ASP A 270 -23.92 -0.93 22.86
C ASP A 270 -23.42 0.25 22.03
N ASN A 271 -22.10 0.39 21.82
CA ASN A 271 -21.50 1.60 21.22
C ASN A 271 -20.63 1.35 19.98
N VAL A 272 -20.36 0.09 19.63
CA VAL A 272 -19.52 -0.28 18.49
C VAL A 272 -20.34 -1.17 17.54
N ALA A 273 -20.51 -0.71 16.31
CA ALA A 273 -21.19 -1.48 15.26
C ALA A 273 -20.29 -2.61 14.73
N ASP A 274 -19.01 -2.31 14.57
CA ASP A 274 -17.96 -3.20 14.08
C ASP A 274 -16.58 -2.58 14.28
N ILE A 275 -15.55 -3.43 14.23
CA ILE A 275 -14.14 -3.06 14.27
C ILE A 275 -13.50 -3.55 12.98
N VAL A 276 -12.89 -2.61 12.27
CA VAL A 276 -12.07 -2.85 11.08
C VAL A 276 -10.66 -2.41 11.43
N ALA A 277 -9.68 -3.31 11.34
CA ALA A 277 -8.34 -3.01 11.84
C ALA A 277 -7.21 -3.53 10.94
N LEU A 278 -6.20 -2.67 10.76
CA LEU A 278 -4.90 -2.94 10.16
C LEU A 278 -3.85 -2.77 11.27
N GLY A 279 -3.64 -3.81 12.06
CA GLY A 279 -2.87 -3.78 13.30
C GLY A 279 -3.42 -4.77 14.33
N ASP A 280 -2.71 -4.92 15.44
CA ASP A 280 -3.16 -5.78 16.54
C ASP A 280 -4.23 -5.04 17.39
N VAL A 281 -5.21 -5.79 17.89
CA VAL A 281 -6.25 -5.26 18.79
C VAL A 281 -6.07 -5.86 20.17
N TYR A 282 -5.89 -5.03 21.18
CA TYR A 282 -5.68 -5.43 22.56
C TYR A 282 -6.90 -5.08 23.39
N ALA A 283 -7.33 -5.98 24.28
CA ALA A 283 -8.48 -5.71 25.12
C ALA A 283 -8.37 -6.40 26.49
N PRO A 284 -9.10 -5.91 27.52
CA PRO A 284 -9.23 -6.62 28.78
C PRO A 284 -9.80 -8.02 28.53
N ALA A 285 -9.35 -9.02 29.28
CA ALA A 285 -9.75 -10.42 29.08
C ALA A 285 -11.28 -10.62 28.99
N GLY A 286 -12.04 -9.89 29.81
CA GLY A 286 -13.51 -9.93 29.80
C GLY A 286 -14.18 -9.30 28.56
N ALA A 287 -13.46 -8.47 27.81
CA ALA A 287 -13.95 -7.80 26.59
C ALA A 287 -13.52 -8.51 25.29
N VAL A 288 -12.47 -9.36 25.32
CA VAL A 288 -11.96 -10.08 24.14
C VAL A 288 -13.06 -10.81 23.35
N PRO A 289 -14.01 -11.56 23.96
CA PRO A 289 -15.06 -12.21 23.18
C PRO A 289 -15.98 -11.22 22.44
N ALA A 290 -16.23 -10.04 23.00
CA ALA A 290 -16.99 -9.00 22.29
C ALA A 290 -16.18 -8.41 21.12
N VAL A 291 -14.88 -8.13 21.34
CA VAL A 291 -13.99 -7.67 20.27
C VAL A 291 -13.92 -8.69 19.13
N GLN A 292 -13.83 -9.99 19.43
CA GLN A 292 -13.83 -11.05 18.41
C GLN A 292 -15.11 -11.09 17.56
N VAL A 293 -16.27 -10.81 18.16
CA VAL A 293 -17.55 -10.76 17.43
C VAL A 293 -17.68 -9.47 16.62
N LEU A 294 -17.17 -8.36 17.16
CA LEU A 294 -17.25 -7.04 16.52
C LEU A 294 -16.19 -6.84 15.43
N ALA A 295 -15.06 -7.55 15.48
CA ALA A 295 -14.02 -7.48 14.46
C ALA A 295 -14.47 -8.17 13.16
N THR A 296 -14.89 -7.37 12.19
CA THR A 296 -15.45 -7.86 10.92
C THR A 296 -14.39 -8.08 9.87
N ASP A 297 -13.41 -7.18 9.80
CA ASP A 297 -12.23 -7.29 8.94
C ASP A 297 -10.98 -6.93 9.76
N LEU A 298 -10.08 -7.89 9.94
CA LEU A 298 -8.90 -7.74 10.79
C LEU A 298 -7.65 -8.29 10.09
N TYR A 299 -6.67 -7.42 9.89
CA TYR A 299 -5.32 -7.75 9.47
C TYR A 299 -4.37 -7.53 10.65
N GLY A 300 -4.38 -8.48 11.56
CA GLY A 300 -3.63 -8.47 12.81
C GLY A 300 -4.14 -9.56 13.74
N ARG A 301 -3.89 -9.43 15.04
CA ARG A 301 -4.35 -10.38 16.06
C ARG A 301 -5.11 -9.67 17.17
N ILE A 302 -6.13 -10.34 17.69
CA ILE A 302 -6.78 -9.94 18.93
C ILE A 302 -6.02 -10.56 20.10
N ARG A 303 -5.59 -9.75 21.05
CA ARG A 303 -4.78 -10.15 22.21
C ARG A 303 -5.40 -9.62 23.50
N VAL A 304 -5.08 -10.31 24.61
CA VAL A 304 -5.34 -9.76 25.94
C VAL A 304 -4.34 -8.64 26.18
N ALA A 305 -4.81 -7.51 26.73
CA ALA A 305 -3.94 -6.43 27.18
C ALA A 305 -3.25 -6.87 28.48
N ASP A 306 -2.06 -7.46 28.36
CA ASP A 306 -1.26 -7.91 29.51
C ASP A 306 -0.47 -6.72 30.10
N GLY A 307 -1.09 -5.94 30.99
CA GLY A 307 -0.43 -4.86 31.74
C GLY A 307 0.09 -3.69 30.88
N PRO A 308 0.70 -2.64 31.51
CA PRO A 308 1.19 -1.49 30.76
C PRO A 308 2.32 -1.89 29.80
N ARG A 309 2.21 -1.45 28.55
CA ARG A 309 3.26 -1.57 27.52
C ARG A 309 4.51 -0.83 28.03
N GLY A 310 5.58 -1.56 28.28
CA GLY A 310 6.89 -1.01 28.68
C GLY A 310 7.68 -0.48 27.50
#